data_AF-A0A5B6W3J5-F1
#
_entry.id   AF-A0A5B6W3J5-F1
#
_cell.length_a   1.000
_cell.length_b   1.000
_cell.length_c   1.000
_cell.angle_alpha   90.00
_cell.angle_beta   90.00
_cell.angle_gamma   90.00
#
_symmetry.space_group_name_H-M   'P 1'
#
loop_
_entity.id
_entity.type
_entity.pdbx_description
1 polymer ?
#
loop_
_entity_poly.entity_id
_entity_poly.type
_entity_poly.pdbx_seq_one_letter_code
_entity_poly.pdbx_strand_id
1 'polypeptide(L)'
;MEESDKIRRASEPIELVKLVKRIKHEFSSDESLAELPPAVKHKITDEILQRLRSLTPNASISDQQEAVETWRKEKLKEAKTLALGGEGLNSTLLQEEAGMLVKALESNWAALSEEIGLWIPTEVINQEHDDKPEGVEDTEEEDQILAGRPLPPQCHAELHTDYDGAAVRWGLTHHKESAADCCQACLDQAKNAKPGEKKCNIWVYCPSENGCYSPDIYQHKHMECWLKFSEKPRLNFKNRYSEQYRDKHPKAPVMVPWVSGIISE
;
A
#
# COMPACT_ATOMS: atom_id res chain seq x y z
N MET A 1 -36.77 -23.18 -15.66
CA MET A 1 -37.12 -22.39 -14.46
C MET A 1 -37.46 -23.31 -13.30
N GLU A 2 -38.41 -24.24 -13.47
CA GLU A 2 -38.80 -25.18 -12.41
C GLU A 2 -37.68 -26.17 -12.00
N GLU A 3 -36.87 -26.62 -12.96
CA GLU A 3 -35.76 -27.54 -12.72
C GLU A 3 -34.57 -26.84 -12.04
N SER A 4 -34.26 -25.60 -12.43
CA SER A 4 -33.28 -24.76 -11.76
C SER A 4 -33.68 -24.45 -10.31
N ASP A 5 -34.97 -24.26 -10.03
CA ASP A 5 -35.46 -24.04 -8.67
C ASP A 5 -35.36 -25.28 -7.80
N LYS A 6 -35.58 -26.47 -8.37
CA LYS A 6 -35.38 -27.75 -7.66
C LYS A 6 -33.92 -27.98 -7.32
N ILE A 7 -33.00 -27.71 -8.25
CA ILE A 7 -31.56 -27.82 -8.02
C ILE A 7 -31.14 -26.86 -6.90
N ARG A 8 -31.61 -25.60 -6.95
CA ARG A 8 -31.25 -24.58 -5.96
C ARG A 8 -31.74 -24.92 -4.54
N ARG A 9 -32.92 -25.52 -4.41
CA ARG A 9 -33.44 -26.03 -3.12
C ARG A 9 -32.69 -27.26 -2.62
N ALA A 10 -32.30 -28.17 -3.52
CA ALA A 10 -31.54 -29.36 -3.17
C ALA A 10 -30.08 -29.04 -2.79
N SER A 11 -29.51 -27.97 -3.34
CA SER A 11 -28.16 -27.49 -3.04
C SER A 11 -28.09 -26.55 -1.83
N GLU A 12 -29.20 -26.30 -1.14
CA GLU A 12 -29.19 -25.41 0.02
C GLU A 12 -28.41 -26.07 1.18
N PRO A 13 -27.39 -25.39 1.74
CA PRO A 13 -26.52 -25.98 2.76
C PRO A 13 -27.18 -25.90 4.14
N ILE A 14 -28.25 -26.66 4.35
CA ILE A 14 -29.11 -26.62 5.55
C ILE A 14 -28.29 -26.82 6.84
N GLU A 15 -27.32 -27.73 6.83
CA GLU A 15 -26.49 -28.00 8.01
C GLU A 15 -25.54 -26.84 8.33
N LEU A 16 -24.99 -26.16 7.31
CA LEU A 16 -24.20 -24.95 7.51
C LEU A 16 -25.04 -23.83 8.11
N VAL A 17 -26.27 -23.64 7.60
CA VAL A 17 -27.21 -22.64 8.13
C VAL A 17 -27.58 -22.92 9.58
N LYS A 18 -27.79 -24.20 9.96
CA LYS A 18 -28.02 -24.60 11.36
C LYS A 18 -26.81 -24.32 12.25
N LEU A 19 -25.61 -24.61 11.76
CA LEU A 19 -24.37 -24.39 12.50
C LEU A 19 -24.12 -22.90 12.74
N VAL A 20 -24.30 -22.06 11.72
CA VAL A 20 -24.22 -20.59 11.84
C VAL A 20 -25.27 -20.05 12.82
N LYS A 21 -26.50 -20.57 12.81
CA LYS A 21 -27.53 -20.17 13.78
C LYS A 21 -27.16 -20.53 15.22
N ARG A 22 -26.53 -21.68 15.45
CA ARG A 22 -26.06 -22.10 16.77
C ARG A 22 -24.95 -21.17 17.27
N ILE A 23 -23.95 -20.90 16.42
CA ILE A 23 -22.87 -19.96 16.73
C ILE A 23 -23.44 -18.59 17.05
N LYS A 24 -24.35 -18.07 16.23
CA LYS A 24 -24.97 -16.76 16.45
C LYS A 24 -25.72 -16.67 17.80
N HIS A 25 -26.39 -17.75 18.20
CA HIS A 25 -27.05 -17.81 19.51
C HIS A 25 -26.05 -17.81 20.67
N GLU A 26 -24.93 -18.54 20.54
CA GLU A 26 -23.85 -18.53 21.55
C GLU A 26 -23.23 -17.12 21.69
N PHE A 27 -23.02 -16.41 20.58
CA PHE A 27 -22.51 -15.03 20.61
C PHE A 27 -23.52 -14.03 21.18
N SER A 28 -24.82 -14.14 20.88
CA SER A 28 -25.83 -13.24 21.45
C SER A 28 -26.06 -13.42 22.94
N SER A 29 -25.72 -14.59 23.53
CA SER A 29 -25.78 -14.75 24.99
C SER A 29 -24.64 -14.04 25.74
N ASP A 30 -23.56 -13.66 25.05
CA ASP A 30 -22.43 -12.92 25.63
C ASP A 30 -22.58 -11.39 25.51
N GLU A 31 -23.57 -10.96 24.73
CA GLU A 31 -23.86 -9.55 24.35
C GLU A 31 -24.60 -8.76 25.45
N SER A 32 -24.74 -9.30 26.68
CA SER A 32 -25.14 -8.48 27.84
C SER A 32 -23.93 -7.62 28.28
N LEU A 33 -23.65 -6.61 27.48
CA LEU A 33 -22.58 -5.62 27.63
C LEU A 33 -22.93 -4.66 28.77
N ALA A 34 -22.51 -5.01 29.99
CA ALA A 34 -22.34 -4.01 31.03
C ALA A 34 -21.05 -3.25 30.71
N GLU A 35 -21.17 -2.15 29.97
CA GLU A 35 -20.04 -1.27 29.67
C GLU A 35 -19.49 -0.65 30.96
N LEU A 36 -18.16 -0.67 31.11
CA LEU A 36 -17.52 0.01 32.23
C LEU A 36 -17.79 1.52 32.17
N PRO A 37 -18.05 2.19 33.32
CA PRO A 37 -18.23 3.62 33.35
C PRO A 37 -17.02 4.37 32.74
N PRO A 38 -17.21 5.48 32.01
CA PRO A 38 -16.12 6.23 31.38
C PRO A 38 -15.01 6.66 32.35
N ALA A 39 -15.39 7.02 33.59
CA ALA A 39 -14.43 7.40 34.63
C ALA A 39 -13.49 6.25 35.02
N VAL A 40 -13.99 5.01 35.03
CA VAL A 40 -13.19 3.82 35.33
C VAL A 40 -12.24 3.52 34.17
N LYS A 41 -12.70 3.67 32.93
CA LYS A 41 -11.86 3.53 31.72
C LYS A 41 -10.69 4.51 31.72
N HIS A 42 -10.96 5.79 31.98
CA HIS A 42 -9.89 6.80 32.08
C HIS A 42 -8.87 6.47 33.18
N LYS A 43 -9.34 6.02 34.34
CA LYS A 43 -8.45 5.60 35.44
C LYS A 43 -7.55 4.43 35.03
N ILE A 44 -8.11 3.44 34.33
CA ILE A 44 -7.35 2.31 33.78
C ILE A 44 -6.27 2.81 32.82
N THR A 45 -6.63 3.68 31.87
CA THR A 45 -5.69 4.27 30.92
C THR A 45 -4.54 4.97 31.63
N ASP A 46 -4.83 5.80 32.63
CA ASP A 46 -3.82 6.55 33.37
C ASP A 46 -2.87 5.63 34.15
N GLU A 47 -3.38 4.58 34.80
CA GLU A 47 -2.57 3.61 35.54
C GLU A 47 -1.64 2.82 34.59
N ILE A 48 -2.14 2.40 33.41
CA ILE A 48 -1.33 1.72 32.39
C ILE A 48 -0.25 2.66 31.85
N LEU A 49 -0.60 3.90 31.51
CA LEU A 49 0.36 4.90 31.03
C LEU A 49 1.45 5.19 32.07
N GLN A 50 1.09 5.25 33.35
CA GLN A 50 2.05 5.43 34.43
C GLN A 50 3.01 4.23 34.54
N ARG A 51 2.51 3.00 34.40
CA ARG A 51 3.33 1.79 34.40
C ARG A 51 4.31 1.79 33.22
N LEU A 52 3.82 2.10 32.02
CA LEU A 52 4.64 2.17 30.81
C LEU A 52 5.71 3.27 30.89
N ARG A 53 5.38 4.46 31.41
CA ARG A 53 6.36 5.56 31.60
C ARG A 53 7.42 5.27 32.66
N SER A 54 7.16 4.33 33.57
CA SER A 54 8.11 3.91 34.60
C SER A 54 9.14 2.92 34.06
N LEU A 55 8.97 2.41 32.85
CA LEU A 55 9.95 1.56 32.17
C LEU A 55 11.19 2.36 31.76
N THR A 56 12.28 1.65 31.49
CA THR A 56 13.52 2.28 31.00
C THR A 56 13.29 2.96 29.65
N PRO A 57 14.03 4.03 29.31
CA PRO A 57 13.81 4.79 28.06
C PRO A 57 13.91 3.96 26.76
N ASN A 58 14.55 2.78 26.82
CA ASN A 58 14.73 1.85 25.69
C ASN A 58 14.12 0.47 25.99
N ALA A 59 13.04 0.40 26.77
CA ALA A 59 12.34 -0.86 27.03
C ALA A 59 11.88 -1.51 25.72
N SER A 60 12.14 -2.81 25.58
CA SER A 60 11.73 -3.60 24.41
C SER A 60 10.21 -3.69 24.31
N ILE A 61 9.69 -4.10 23.15
CA ILE A 61 8.26 -4.33 22.97
C ILE A 61 7.79 -5.44 23.91
N SER A 62 8.58 -6.51 24.07
CA SER A 62 8.35 -7.55 25.06
C SER A 62 8.21 -6.99 26.48
N ASP A 63 9.09 -6.07 26.90
CA ASP A 63 9.03 -5.46 28.24
C ASP A 63 7.73 -4.65 28.44
N GLN A 64 7.27 -3.94 27.41
CA GLN A 64 6.01 -3.18 27.46
C GLN A 64 4.80 -4.10 27.59
N GLN A 65 4.77 -5.19 26.82
CA GLN A 65 3.71 -6.20 26.89
C GLN A 65 3.67 -6.87 28.27
N GLU A 66 4.84 -7.25 28.80
CA GLU A 66 4.96 -7.85 30.13
C GLU A 66 4.48 -6.89 31.23
N ALA A 67 4.82 -5.61 31.13
CA ALA A 67 4.39 -4.60 32.10
C ALA A 67 2.87 -4.44 32.14
N VAL A 68 2.21 -4.43 30.98
CA VAL A 68 0.75 -4.36 30.87
C VAL A 68 0.08 -5.63 31.38
N GLU A 69 0.58 -6.80 31.00
CA GLU A 69 0.01 -8.08 31.43
C GLU A 69 0.19 -8.28 32.94
N THR A 70 1.30 -7.83 33.51
CA THR A 70 1.53 -7.82 34.97
C THR A 70 0.54 -6.90 35.66
N TRP A 71 0.37 -5.67 35.18
CA TRP A 71 -0.61 -4.72 35.71
C TRP A 71 -2.04 -5.31 35.65
N ARG A 72 -2.41 -5.95 34.54
CA ARG A 72 -3.72 -6.59 34.36
C ARG A 72 -3.97 -7.66 35.42
N LYS A 73 -2.98 -8.52 35.69
CA LYS A 73 -3.07 -9.57 36.72
C LYS A 73 -3.19 -8.99 38.12
N GLU A 74 -2.41 -7.96 38.45
CA GLU A 74 -2.49 -7.24 39.72
C GLU A 74 -3.88 -6.62 39.92
N LYS A 75 -4.38 -5.89 38.92
CA LYS A 75 -5.71 -5.26 38.96
C LYS A 75 -6.85 -6.24 39.00
N LEU A 76 -6.75 -7.36 38.28
CA LEU A 76 -7.74 -8.42 38.33
C LEU A 76 -7.85 -9.00 39.75
N LYS A 77 -6.71 -9.18 40.44
CA LYS A 77 -6.69 -9.65 41.82
C LYS A 77 -7.34 -8.64 42.78
N GLU A 78 -7.01 -7.36 42.65
CA GLU A 78 -7.65 -6.27 43.42
C GLU A 78 -9.18 -6.27 43.19
N ALA A 79 -9.61 -6.30 41.94
CA ALA A 79 -11.03 -6.30 41.57
C ALA A 79 -11.78 -7.52 42.12
N LYS A 80 -11.17 -8.72 42.06
CA LYS A 80 -11.75 -9.94 42.66
C LYS A 80 -11.91 -9.84 44.17
N THR A 81 -10.92 -9.27 44.88
CA THR A 81 -11.04 -9.07 46.33
C THR A 81 -12.14 -8.08 46.70
N LEU A 82 -12.31 -7.02 45.91
CA LEU A 82 -13.39 -6.04 46.10
C LEU A 82 -14.77 -6.62 45.77
N ALA A 83 -14.87 -7.45 44.74
CA ALA A 83 -16.11 -8.13 44.36
C ALA A 83 -16.56 -9.19 45.39
N LEU A 84 -15.60 -9.86 46.05
CA LEU A 84 -15.86 -10.93 47.05
C LEU A 84 -16.20 -10.40 48.46
N GLY A 85 -16.09 -9.09 48.71
CA GLY A 85 -16.48 -8.46 49.98
C GLY A 85 -15.51 -8.72 51.13
N GLY A 86 -14.41 -7.97 51.19
CA GLY A 86 -13.56 -7.84 52.38
C GLY A 86 -14.03 -6.71 53.30
N GLU A 87 -13.89 -6.90 54.62
CA GLU A 87 -14.37 -6.01 55.71
C GLU A 87 -14.18 -4.50 55.41
N GLY A 88 -15.29 -3.77 55.23
CA GLY A 88 -15.31 -2.32 55.51
C GLY A 88 -15.87 -1.34 54.48
N LEU A 89 -16.55 -1.75 53.39
CA LEU A 89 -17.08 -0.78 52.40
C LEU A 89 -18.57 -1.01 52.09
N ASN A 90 -19.42 -0.10 52.60
CA ASN A 90 -20.88 -0.13 52.58
C ASN A 90 -21.49 0.46 51.28
N SER A 91 -21.10 0.01 50.09
CA SER A 91 -21.74 0.47 48.85
C SER A 91 -21.87 -0.64 47.82
N THR A 92 -23.12 -1.09 47.60
CA THR A 92 -23.50 -2.08 46.57
C THR A 92 -22.98 -1.71 45.18
N LEU A 93 -22.93 -0.41 44.87
CA LEU A 93 -22.47 0.14 43.60
C LEU A 93 -20.98 -0.15 43.34
N LEU A 94 -20.15 -0.10 44.39
CA LEU A 94 -18.71 -0.33 44.29
C LEU A 94 -18.37 -1.80 44.07
N GLN A 95 -19.21 -2.70 44.60
CA GLN A 95 -19.12 -4.14 44.38
C GLN A 95 -19.56 -4.53 42.97
N GLU A 96 -20.62 -3.91 42.45
CA GLU A 96 -21.05 -4.07 41.06
C GLU A 96 -20.00 -3.57 40.06
N GLU A 97 -19.41 -2.39 40.31
CA GLU A 97 -18.29 -1.87 39.51
C GLU A 97 -17.08 -2.80 39.54
N ALA A 98 -16.73 -3.36 40.70
CA ALA A 98 -15.66 -4.35 40.82
C ALA A 98 -15.98 -5.63 40.02
N GLY A 99 -17.23 -6.10 40.04
CA GLY A 99 -17.68 -7.24 39.24
C GLY A 99 -17.57 -7.00 37.73
N MET A 100 -17.98 -5.80 37.27
CA MET A 100 -17.81 -5.39 35.87
C MET A 100 -16.33 -5.33 35.48
N LEU A 101 -15.48 -4.81 36.38
CA LEU A 101 -14.04 -4.72 36.16
C LEU A 101 -13.39 -6.11 36.05
N VAL A 102 -13.83 -7.08 36.87
CA VAL A 102 -13.39 -8.48 36.76
C VAL A 102 -13.75 -9.06 35.39
N LYS A 103 -15.01 -8.90 34.94
CA LYS A 103 -15.45 -9.38 33.62
C LYS A 103 -14.63 -8.75 32.49
N ALA A 104 -14.37 -7.44 32.58
CA ALA A 104 -13.61 -6.69 31.59
C ALA A 104 -12.13 -7.12 31.52
N LEU A 105 -11.48 -7.33 32.66
CA LEU A 105 -10.08 -7.72 32.72
C LEU A 105 -9.86 -9.22 32.46
N GLU A 106 -10.78 -10.10 32.83
CA GLU A 106 -10.61 -11.55 32.69
C GLU A 106 -11.08 -12.06 31.33
N SER A 107 -12.30 -11.73 30.93
CA SER A 107 -12.95 -12.28 29.73
C SER A 107 -12.95 -11.32 28.54
N ASN A 108 -13.09 -10.01 28.78
CA ASN A 108 -13.29 -9.01 27.72
C ASN A 108 -12.09 -8.08 27.50
N TRP A 109 -10.88 -8.55 27.80
CA TRP A 109 -9.69 -7.70 27.77
C TRP A 109 -9.39 -7.13 26.38
N ALA A 110 -9.61 -7.90 25.32
CA ALA A 110 -9.39 -7.45 23.95
C ALA A 110 -10.30 -6.26 23.59
N ALA A 111 -11.60 -6.38 23.88
CA ALA A 111 -12.58 -5.32 23.65
C ALA A 111 -12.28 -4.08 24.51
N LEU A 112 -11.93 -4.27 25.78
CA LEU A 112 -11.51 -3.16 26.65
C LEU A 112 -10.26 -2.46 26.11
N SER A 113 -9.26 -3.22 25.65
CA SER A 113 -8.00 -2.68 25.12
C SER A 113 -8.24 -1.83 23.88
N GLU A 114 -9.10 -2.28 22.97
CA GLU A 114 -9.50 -1.51 21.79
C GLU A 114 -10.22 -0.20 22.20
N GLU A 115 -11.15 -0.28 23.14
CA GLU A 115 -11.93 0.88 23.59
C GLU A 115 -11.08 1.93 24.30
N ILE A 116 -10.09 1.53 25.09
CA ILE A 116 -9.16 2.46 25.75
C ILE A 116 -7.97 2.87 24.86
N GLY A 117 -7.92 2.39 23.61
CA GLY A 117 -6.85 2.70 22.65
C GLY A 117 -5.49 2.09 23.00
N LEU A 118 -5.47 0.99 23.74
CA LEU A 118 -4.24 0.27 24.10
C LEU A 118 -3.81 -0.67 22.98
N TRP A 119 -2.84 -0.22 22.19
CA TRP A 119 -2.22 -1.02 21.13
C TRP A 119 -0.70 -1.10 21.33
N ILE A 120 -0.20 -2.29 21.69
CA ILE A 120 1.23 -2.59 21.75
C ILE A 120 1.53 -3.56 20.59
N PRO A 121 2.40 -3.20 19.63
CA PRO A 121 2.76 -4.08 18.52
C PRO A 121 3.26 -5.43 19.04
N THR A 122 3.03 -6.51 18.29
CA THR A 122 3.76 -7.77 18.49
C THR A 122 5.15 -7.65 17.87
N GLU A 123 6.17 -8.21 18.51
CA GLU A 123 7.48 -8.38 17.87
C GLU A 123 7.32 -9.31 16.67
N VAL A 124 7.20 -8.72 15.48
CA VAL A 124 7.26 -9.47 14.23
C VAL A 124 8.73 -9.61 13.88
N ILE A 125 9.30 -10.78 14.15
CA ILE A 125 10.61 -11.15 13.60
C ILE A 125 10.37 -11.41 12.12
N ASN A 126 10.61 -10.39 11.28
CA ASN A 126 10.69 -10.60 9.85
C ASN A 126 11.94 -11.46 9.59
N GLN A 127 11.75 -12.76 9.36
CA GLN A 127 12.75 -13.55 8.68
C GLN A 127 12.67 -13.18 7.21
N GLU A 128 13.53 -12.26 6.81
CA GLU A 128 13.78 -11.97 5.41
C GLU A 128 14.38 -13.25 4.80
N HIS A 129 13.54 -14.02 4.12
CA HIS A 129 14.00 -15.11 3.28
C HIS A 129 14.59 -14.45 2.03
N ASP A 130 15.91 -14.35 2.02
CA ASP A 130 16.65 -13.91 0.84
C ASP A 130 16.64 -15.07 -0.17
N ASP A 131 15.48 -15.26 -0.82
CA ASP A 131 15.32 -16.19 -1.97
C ASP A 131 16.10 -15.67 -3.21
N LYS A 132 16.88 -14.61 -3.03
CA LYS A 132 17.75 -14.01 -4.02
C LYS A 132 18.96 -14.91 -4.26
N PRO A 133 19.19 -15.36 -5.51
CA PRO A 133 20.38 -16.13 -5.83
C PRO A 133 21.64 -15.28 -5.61
N GLU A 134 22.65 -15.86 -4.95
CA GLU A 134 23.95 -15.22 -4.71
C GLU A 134 24.55 -14.73 -6.05
N GLY A 135 24.75 -13.41 -6.17
CA GLY A 135 25.36 -12.78 -7.35
C GLY A 135 24.42 -11.88 -8.17
N VAL A 136 23.16 -11.73 -7.78
CA VAL A 136 22.28 -10.68 -8.32
C VAL A 136 22.38 -9.46 -7.40
N GLU A 137 23.20 -8.48 -7.77
CA GLU A 137 23.13 -7.15 -7.15
C GLU A 137 21.73 -6.56 -7.42
N ASP A 138 21.14 -5.85 -6.46
CA ASP A 138 20.00 -4.96 -6.72
C ASP A 138 20.49 -3.86 -7.65
N THR A 139 20.56 -4.18 -8.94
CA THR A 139 20.74 -3.16 -9.95
C THR A 139 19.48 -2.32 -9.93
N GLU A 140 19.61 -1.00 -10.03
CA GLU A 140 18.52 -0.04 -10.21
C GLU A 140 17.65 -0.31 -11.48
N GLU A 141 17.85 -1.46 -12.13
CA GLU A 141 17.15 -2.01 -13.29
C GLU A 141 15.84 -2.74 -12.91
N GLU A 142 15.67 -3.17 -11.66
CA GLU A 142 14.42 -3.85 -11.22
C GLU A 142 13.23 -2.87 -11.11
N ASP A 143 13.49 -1.58 -10.88
CA ASP A 143 12.46 -0.51 -10.81
C ASP A 143 11.98 -0.02 -12.18
N GLN A 144 12.41 -0.68 -13.26
CA GLN A 144 12.36 -0.15 -14.61
C GLN A 144 11.57 -1.04 -15.59
N ILE A 145 10.57 -1.76 -15.07
CA ILE A 145 9.67 -2.62 -15.85
C ILE A 145 8.70 -1.75 -16.67
N LEU A 146 8.85 -1.77 -18.00
CA LEU A 146 7.89 -1.17 -18.91
C LEU A 146 6.67 -2.07 -19.10
N ALA A 147 5.48 -1.49 -18.98
CA ALA A 147 4.25 -2.20 -19.29
C ALA A 147 4.18 -2.59 -20.78
N GLY A 148 3.68 -3.81 -21.03
CA GLY A 148 3.43 -4.34 -22.37
C GLY A 148 4.43 -5.42 -22.79
N ARG A 149 4.50 -5.66 -24.10
CA ARG A 149 5.39 -6.67 -24.68
C ARG A 149 6.86 -6.22 -24.58
N PRO A 150 7.83 -7.15 -24.52
CA PRO A 150 9.24 -6.82 -24.54
C PRO A 150 9.61 -6.00 -25.78
N LEU A 151 10.49 -5.01 -25.60
CA LEU A 151 11.02 -4.18 -26.68
C LEU A 151 12.01 -4.97 -27.54
N PRO A 152 11.86 -4.98 -28.87
CA PRO A 152 12.86 -5.54 -29.77
C PRO A 152 14.23 -4.82 -29.63
N PRO A 153 15.37 -5.53 -29.75
CA PRO A 153 16.70 -4.92 -29.62
C PRO A 153 16.95 -3.75 -30.58
N GLN A 154 16.43 -3.84 -31.80
CA GLN A 154 16.51 -2.79 -32.82
C GLN A 154 15.86 -1.45 -32.40
N CYS A 155 15.06 -1.43 -31.34
CA CYS A 155 14.45 -0.23 -30.79
C CYS A 155 15.42 0.62 -29.96
N HIS A 156 16.54 0.04 -29.50
CA HIS A 156 17.51 0.65 -28.59
C HIS A 156 16.85 1.48 -27.50
N ALA A 157 15.98 0.83 -26.73
CA ALA A 157 15.20 1.52 -25.72
C ALA A 157 16.10 1.98 -24.57
N GLU A 158 16.01 3.27 -24.26
CA GLU A 158 16.64 3.91 -23.14
C GLU A 158 15.56 4.51 -22.25
N LEU A 159 15.58 4.08 -20.99
CA LEU A 159 14.72 4.61 -19.96
C LEU A 159 15.22 6.00 -19.52
N HIS A 160 14.31 6.78 -18.93
CA HIS A 160 14.60 8.14 -18.48
C HIS A 160 15.31 8.98 -19.52
N THR A 161 14.87 8.91 -20.78
CA THR A 161 15.56 9.51 -21.91
C THR A 161 14.57 10.18 -22.84
N ASP A 162 14.87 11.40 -23.27
CA ASP A 162 14.18 12.13 -24.33
C ASP A 162 15.18 12.55 -25.41
N TYR A 163 14.91 12.14 -26.64
CA TYR A 163 15.67 12.55 -27.83
C TYR A 163 14.97 13.68 -28.57
N ASP A 164 15.76 14.66 -29.00
CA ASP A 164 15.30 15.74 -29.86
C ASP A 164 15.19 15.30 -31.33
N GLY A 165 14.28 15.92 -32.06
CA GLY A 165 14.06 15.65 -33.47
C GLY A 165 12.80 16.29 -34.03
N ALA A 166 12.72 16.38 -35.36
CA ALA A 166 11.52 16.88 -36.04
C ALA A 166 10.41 15.83 -35.95
N ALA A 167 9.26 16.20 -35.37
CA ALA A 167 8.11 15.31 -35.30
C ALA A 167 7.60 14.96 -36.70
N VAL A 168 7.67 13.67 -37.06
CA VAL A 168 6.99 13.11 -38.23
C VAL A 168 5.58 12.65 -37.88
N ARG A 169 5.32 12.37 -36.60
CA ARG A 169 3.99 12.20 -36.04
C ARG A 169 3.94 12.75 -34.61
N TRP A 170 2.94 13.59 -34.35
CA TRP A 170 2.77 14.28 -33.07
C TRP A 170 2.16 13.36 -32.01
N GLY A 171 2.81 13.23 -30.85
CA GLY A 171 2.35 12.38 -29.75
C GLY A 171 1.05 12.86 -29.11
N LEU A 172 0.78 14.18 -29.10
CA LEU A 172 -0.46 14.77 -28.59
C LEU A 172 -1.75 14.13 -29.17
N THR A 173 -1.66 13.59 -30.38
CA THR A 173 -2.79 12.92 -31.07
C THR A 173 -2.47 11.47 -31.42
N HIS A 174 -1.30 10.96 -31.04
CA HIS A 174 -0.84 9.63 -31.36
C HIS A 174 -0.49 8.87 -30.09
N HIS A 175 -1.43 8.04 -29.63
CA HIS A 175 -1.27 7.24 -28.42
C HIS A 175 -1.00 5.78 -28.76
N LYS A 176 -0.20 5.12 -27.92
CA LYS A 176 0.14 3.69 -28.00
C LYS A 176 0.09 3.05 -26.63
N GLU A 177 -0.27 1.77 -26.57
CA GLU A 177 -0.48 1.07 -25.29
C GLU A 177 0.83 0.74 -24.57
N SER A 178 1.94 0.69 -25.31
CA SER A 178 3.25 0.39 -24.77
C SER A 178 4.37 1.08 -25.53
N ALA A 179 5.54 1.17 -24.89
CA ALA A 179 6.78 1.61 -25.52
C ALA A 179 7.13 0.76 -26.75
N ALA A 180 6.91 -0.55 -26.68
CA ALA A 180 7.13 -1.48 -27.80
C ALA A 180 6.23 -1.17 -29.00
N ASP A 181 4.98 -0.78 -28.77
CA ASP A 181 4.06 -0.38 -29.85
C ASP A 181 4.38 0.99 -30.42
N CYS A 182 4.98 1.87 -29.62
CA CYS A 182 5.52 3.14 -30.10
C CYS A 182 6.74 2.93 -31.00
N CYS A 183 7.70 2.09 -30.58
CA CYS A 183 8.83 1.72 -31.43
C CYS A 183 8.35 1.06 -32.74
N GLN A 184 7.41 0.11 -32.66
CA GLN A 184 6.86 -0.52 -33.86
C GLN A 184 6.22 0.49 -34.80
N ALA A 185 5.48 1.47 -34.27
CA ALA A 185 4.91 2.54 -35.08
C ALA A 185 5.99 3.38 -35.78
N CYS A 186 7.14 3.60 -35.15
CA CYS A 186 8.29 4.25 -35.79
C CYS A 186 8.84 3.40 -36.94
N LEU A 187 9.09 2.11 -36.70
CA LEU A 187 9.55 1.16 -37.73
C LEU A 187 8.57 1.10 -38.92
N ASP A 188 7.27 1.05 -38.65
CA ASP A 188 6.25 0.98 -39.67
C ASP A 188 6.15 2.30 -40.46
N GLN A 189 6.27 3.45 -39.79
CA GLN A 189 6.30 4.75 -40.46
C GLN A 189 7.55 4.87 -41.34
N ALA A 190 8.72 4.44 -40.86
CA ALA A 190 9.96 4.48 -41.61
C ALA A 190 9.91 3.63 -42.89
N LYS A 191 9.28 2.44 -42.81
CA LYS A 191 9.08 1.54 -43.96
C LYS A 191 8.10 2.10 -44.99
N ASN A 192 7.04 2.77 -44.54
CA ASN A 192 5.96 3.24 -45.40
C ASN A 192 6.13 4.71 -45.87
N ALA A 193 7.17 5.40 -45.42
CA ALA A 193 7.45 6.78 -45.79
C ALA A 193 7.62 6.94 -47.30
N LYS A 194 6.95 7.95 -47.87
CA LYS A 194 7.01 8.21 -49.32
C LYS A 194 8.37 8.84 -49.70
N PRO A 195 8.76 8.78 -50.99
CA PRO A 195 9.94 9.50 -51.47
C PRO A 195 9.85 11.00 -51.12
N GLY A 196 10.84 11.50 -50.39
CA GLY A 196 10.92 12.89 -49.93
C GLY A 196 10.34 13.16 -48.53
N GLU A 197 9.66 12.20 -47.92
CA GLU A 197 9.24 12.29 -46.51
C GLU A 197 10.39 11.91 -45.58
N LYS A 198 10.42 12.53 -44.40
CA LYS A 198 11.33 12.15 -43.32
C LYS A 198 10.88 10.81 -42.75
N LYS A 199 11.77 9.82 -42.77
CA LYS A 199 11.55 8.51 -42.15
C LYS A 199 11.73 8.63 -40.65
N CYS A 200 10.86 8.06 -39.84
CA CYS A 200 11.07 8.00 -38.40
C CYS A 200 12.39 7.28 -38.13
N ASN A 201 13.19 7.81 -37.21
CA ASN A 201 14.34 7.09 -36.66
C ASN A 201 14.44 7.20 -35.14
N ILE A 202 13.58 8.01 -34.51
CA ILE A 202 13.54 8.23 -33.06
C ILE A 202 12.08 8.06 -32.62
N TRP A 203 11.86 7.32 -31.55
CA TRP A 203 10.56 7.21 -30.89
C TRP A 203 10.68 7.67 -29.44
N VAL A 204 9.66 8.39 -28.94
CA VAL A 204 9.59 8.83 -27.54
C VAL A 204 8.20 8.52 -27.00
N TYR A 205 8.14 7.80 -25.89
CA TYR A 205 6.92 7.27 -25.28
C TYR A 205 6.75 7.78 -23.84
N CYS A 206 5.52 8.12 -23.47
CA CYS A 206 5.18 8.46 -22.09
C CYS A 206 4.56 7.26 -21.35
N PRO A 207 5.32 6.55 -20.49
CA PRO A 207 4.78 5.45 -19.68
C PRO A 207 4.06 5.91 -18.40
N SER A 208 4.20 7.18 -17.99
CA SER A 208 3.64 7.64 -16.71
C SER A 208 2.15 7.90 -16.83
N GLU A 209 1.36 7.29 -15.94
CA GLU A 209 -0.09 7.52 -15.83
C GLU A 209 -0.45 8.99 -15.54
N ASN A 210 0.44 9.70 -14.83
CA ASN A 210 0.28 11.11 -14.50
C ASN A 210 0.75 12.06 -15.62
N GLY A 211 1.18 11.51 -16.76
CA GLY A 211 1.75 12.26 -17.87
C GLY A 211 3.24 12.56 -17.71
N CYS A 212 3.84 13.08 -18.77
CA CYS A 212 5.28 13.29 -18.86
C CYS A 212 5.63 14.78 -18.95
N TYR A 213 6.71 15.17 -18.26
CA TYR A 213 7.17 16.55 -18.26
C TYR A 213 7.99 16.85 -19.51
N SER A 214 7.68 17.96 -20.17
CA SER A 214 8.49 18.60 -21.21
C SER A 214 8.50 20.11 -20.95
N PRO A 215 9.60 20.83 -21.23
CA PRO A 215 9.66 22.29 -21.05
C PRO A 215 8.98 23.06 -22.19
N ASP A 216 7.74 22.69 -22.51
CA ASP A 216 6.92 23.37 -23.52
C ASP A 216 5.55 23.78 -22.96
N ILE A 217 4.67 24.28 -23.85
CA ILE A 217 3.36 24.82 -23.48
C ILE A 217 2.29 23.73 -23.33
N TYR A 218 2.60 22.48 -23.67
CA TYR A 218 1.65 21.38 -23.69
C TYR A 218 1.67 20.61 -22.38
N GLN A 219 0.56 19.92 -22.12
CA GLN A 219 0.45 18.95 -21.03
C GLN A 219 0.45 17.56 -21.66
N HIS A 220 1.58 16.86 -21.55
CA HIS A 220 1.70 15.53 -22.13
C HIS A 220 1.04 14.48 -21.26
N LYS A 221 0.25 13.62 -21.87
CA LYS A 221 -0.53 12.59 -21.20
C LYS A 221 0.13 11.22 -21.31
N HIS A 222 -0.33 10.31 -20.45
CA HIS A 222 0.01 8.89 -20.53
C HIS A 222 -0.24 8.36 -21.95
N MET A 223 0.61 7.43 -22.39
CA MET A 223 0.51 6.73 -23.68
C MET A 223 0.87 7.57 -24.91
N GLU A 224 1.26 8.84 -24.76
CA GLU A 224 1.73 9.64 -25.90
C GLU A 224 2.94 8.99 -26.58
N CYS A 225 2.88 8.86 -27.90
CA CYS A 225 3.91 8.29 -28.74
C CYS A 225 4.34 9.30 -29.82
N TRP A 226 5.54 9.84 -29.65
CA TRP A 226 6.15 10.80 -30.56
C TRP A 226 7.06 10.07 -31.54
N LEU A 227 6.78 10.21 -32.83
CA LEU A 227 7.64 9.71 -33.89
C LEU A 227 8.42 10.88 -34.44
N LYS A 228 9.75 10.81 -34.36
CA LYS A 228 10.65 11.91 -34.71
C LYS A 228 11.69 11.45 -35.75
N PHE A 229 12.24 12.43 -36.46
CA PHE A 229 13.37 12.28 -37.35
C PHE A 229 14.48 13.27 -37.02
N SER A 230 15.73 12.80 -36.98
CA SER A 230 16.92 13.64 -37.02
C SER A 230 18.03 12.94 -37.79
N GLU A 231 18.76 13.66 -38.65
CA GLU A 231 19.95 13.13 -39.31
C GLU A 231 21.04 12.72 -38.31
N LYS A 232 21.09 13.43 -37.18
CA LYS A 232 21.99 13.16 -36.06
C LYS A 232 21.16 13.23 -34.78
N PRO A 233 20.61 12.12 -34.29
CA PRO A 233 19.86 12.09 -33.03
C PRO A 233 20.64 12.76 -31.92
N ARG A 234 20.01 13.73 -31.24
CA ARG A 234 20.62 14.47 -30.12
C ARG A 234 19.84 14.19 -28.87
N LEU A 235 20.57 13.83 -27.82
CA LEU A 235 20.02 13.65 -26.50
C LEU A 235 19.56 15.03 -25.97
N ASN A 236 18.29 15.13 -25.58
CA ASN A 236 17.75 16.34 -24.95
C ASN A 236 17.92 16.25 -23.44
N PHE A 237 17.31 15.23 -22.84
CA PHE A 237 17.41 14.93 -21.41
C PHE A 237 17.67 13.45 -21.18
N LYS A 238 18.45 13.14 -20.13
CA LYS A 238 18.73 11.78 -19.70
C LYS A 238 18.87 11.69 -18.19
N ASN A 239 18.38 10.59 -17.62
CA ASN A 239 18.45 10.27 -16.20
C ASN A 239 17.80 11.37 -15.34
N ARG A 240 18.61 12.09 -14.55
CA ARG A 240 18.15 13.11 -13.61
C ARG A 240 18.23 14.51 -14.23
N TYR A 241 17.19 15.32 -14.03
CA TYR A 241 17.30 16.76 -14.29
C TYR A 241 18.23 17.39 -13.25
N SER A 242 19.13 18.27 -13.69
CA SER A 242 20.03 18.97 -12.77
C SER A 242 19.27 19.89 -11.82
N GLU A 243 19.80 20.11 -10.62
CA GLU A 243 19.18 21.01 -9.62
C GLU A 243 18.98 22.41 -10.19
N GLN A 244 19.99 22.98 -10.84
CA GLN A 244 19.90 24.29 -11.51
C GLN A 244 18.79 24.34 -12.56
N TYR A 245 18.51 23.24 -13.25
CA TYR A 245 17.43 23.17 -14.23
C TYR A 245 16.08 23.15 -13.52
N ARG A 246 15.94 22.37 -12.45
CA ARG A 246 14.71 22.26 -11.64
C ARG A 246 14.40 23.54 -10.85
N ASP A 247 15.40 24.29 -10.43
CA ASP A 247 15.22 25.62 -9.83
C ASP A 247 14.58 26.61 -10.81
N LYS A 248 14.99 26.54 -12.08
CA LYS A 248 14.40 27.34 -13.16
C LYS A 248 13.07 26.78 -13.66
N HIS A 249 12.85 25.48 -13.49
CA HIS A 249 11.64 24.77 -13.92
C HIS A 249 11.04 23.99 -12.76
N PRO A 250 10.30 24.64 -11.84
CA PRO A 250 9.80 24.01 -10.62
C PRO A 250 8.86 22.82 -10.84
N LYS A 251 8.30 22.68 -12.05
CA LYS A 251 7.44 21.55 -12.45
C LYS A 251 8.23 20.34 -12.96
N ALA A 252 9.54 20.46 -13.17
CA ALA A 252 10.37 19.37 -13.65
C ALA A 252 10.54 18.31 -12.53
N PRO A 253 10.22 17.03 -12.81
CA PRO A 253 10.47 15.95 -11.86
C PRO A 253 11.96 15.73 -11.62
N VAL A 254 12.30 14.82 -10.72
CA VAL A 254 13.71 14.46 -10.45
C VAL A 254 14.31 13.68 -11.62
N MET A 255 13.56 12.67 -12.11
CA MET A 255 13.95 11.84 -13.25
C MET A 255 13.20 12.26 -14.51
N VAL A 256 13.85 12.11 -15.67
CA VAL A 256 13.19 12.23 -16.97
C VAL A 256 12.09 11.17 -17.07
N PRO A 257 10.82 11.55 -17.30
CA PRO A 257 9.70 10.60 -17.27
C PRO A 257 9.50 9.87 -18.62
N TRP A 258 10.25 10.24 -19.64
CA TRP A 258 10.15 9.67 -20.98
C TRP A 258 10.99 8.41 -21.16
N VAL A 259 10.54 7.57 -22.08
CA VAL A 259 11.28 6.42 -22.58
C VAL A 259 11.45 6.62 -24.07
N SER A 260 12.66 6.46 -24.58
CA SER A 260 12.89 6.68 -26.01
C SER A 260 13.96 5.78 -26.55
N GLY A 261 14.07 5.75 -27.87
CA GLY A 261 15.11 4.98 -28.53
C GLY A 261 15.31 5.40 -29.96
N ILE A 262 16.46 5.00 -30.49
CA ILE A 262 16.82 5.20 -31.89
C ILE A 262 16.67 3.85 -32.58
N ILE A 263 15.84 3.79 -33.61
CA ILE A 263 15.69 2.55 -34.36
C ILE A 263 16.91 2.32 -35.26
N SER A 264 17.37 1.08 -35.33
CA SER A 264 18.27 0.62 -36.39
C SER A 264 17.49 -0.17 -37.44
N GLU A 265 17.89 -0.02 -38.71
CA GLU A 265 17.43 -0.89 -39.80
C GLU A 265 18.08 -2.27 -39.74
#